data_AF-A0AAV9E658-F1
#
_entry.id   AF-A0AAV9E658-F1
#
_cell.length_a   1.000
_cell.length_b   1.000
_cell.length_c   1.000
_cell.angle_alpha   90.00
_cell.angle_beta   90.00
_cell.angle_gamma   90.00
#
_symmetry.space_group_name_H-M   'P 1'
#
loop_
_entity.id
_entity.type
_entity.pdbx_description
1 polymer ?
#
loop_
_entity_poly.entity_id
_entity_poly.type
_entity_poly.pdbx_seq_one_letter_code
_entity_poly.pdbx_strand_id
1 'polypeptide(L)'
;MDYLYCGAYVFLEDVLETACSVSFLLASEVLVTLESLVNSVSGFVDNSLEGNGKNVHVEFSQGVLPFLRKKLGNTAHKLLVHEWNCTGQESGWNGKRNIIQKILHIYLQNSESTSDILDELACSILPQVFSCSVDTTQDIVRFPTLCPMTFLTWYKVLHEENLSILNKLVKKAILLRSRSDVQSVNGVLANLRKSVNVVVSLVNMCRTHAKVTLHAMSVKYGGKFVDSFLKVFDFLQAHFQAHNDAILQLVRELQKATRIIQTLCSEAKGSKRTMITSKIPATKRSMERFLFHVKGLLHSTSNGCAFWMGNLKHKDLMGQVVSSQVYNNDDEDSNNQGDADQEDPTGSHNLGVNDAD
;
A
#
# COMPACT_ATOMS: atom_id res chain seq x y z
N MET A 1 9.93 -21.49 32.03
CA MET A 1 8.69 -21.13 31.29
C MET A 1 8.86 -21.30 29.80
N ASP A 2 10.01 -20.93 29.25
CA ASP A 2 10.42 -21.17 27.86
C ASP A 2 10.12 -22.57 27.33
N TYR A 3 10.62 -23.63 28.00
CA TYR A 3 10.38 -25.01 27.58
C TYR A 3 8.89 -25.39 27.54
N LEU A 4 8.07 -24.86 28.45
CA LEU A 4 6.64 -25.14 28.48
C LEU A 4 5.94 -24.52 27.26
N TYR A 5 6.25 -23.25 26.96
CA TYR A 5 5.67 -22.55 25.82
C TYR A 5 6.15 -23.12 24.48
N CYS A 6 7.44 -23.43 24.36
CA CYS A 6 7.98 -24.09 23.19
C CYS A 6 7.39 -25.49 23.02
N GLY A 7 7.25 -26.27 24.10
CA GLY A 7 6.62 -27.59 24.08
C GLY A 7 5.14 -27.54 23.67
N ALA A 8 4.38 -26.61 24.25
CA ALA A 8 2.98 -26.38 23.89
C ALA A 8 2.84 -25.94 22.42
N TYR A 9 3.74 -25.08 21.95
CA TYR A 9 3.77 -24.67 20.55
C TYR A 9 4.01 -25.87 19.63
N VAL A 10 5.04 -26.70 19.91
CA VAL A 10 5.37 -27.89 19.10
C VAL A 10 4.20 -28.88 19.09
N PHE A 11 3.58 -29.13 20.24
CA PHE A 11 2.40 -30.00 20.30
C PHE A 11 1.26 -29.49 19.40
N LEU A 12 0.95 -28.19 19.44
CA LEU A 12 -0.07 -27.58 18.59
C LEU A 12 0.34 -27.56 17.10
N GLU A 13 1.64 -27.45 16.80
CA GLU A 13 2.18 -27.57 15.45
C GLU A 13 1.96 -28.98 14.89
N ASP A 14 2.13 -30.04 15.69
CA ASP A 14 1.82 -31.42 15.27
C ASP A 14 0.31 -31.64 15.04
N VAL A 15 -0.53 -31.05 15.91
CA VAL A 15 -1.99 -31.04 15.72
C VAL A 15 -2.36 -30.32 14.44
N LEU A 16 -1.65 -29.23 14.09
CA LEU A 16 -1.89 -28.49 12.86
C LEU A 16 -1.62 -29.35 11.62
N GLU A 17 -0.50 -30.08 11.57
CA GLU A 17 -0.17 -30.93 10.42
C GLU A 17 -1.28 -31.98 10.16
N THR A 18 -1.83 -32.53 11.25
CA THR A 18 -3.00 -33.42 11.15
C THR A 18 -4.24 -32.65 10.67
N ALA A 19 -4.50 -31.47 11.22
CA ALA A 19 -5.66 -30.64 10.87
C ALA A 19 -5.63 -30.18 9.39
N CYS A 20 -4.46 -29.90 8.82
CA CYS A 20 -4.29 -29.53 7.41
C CYS A 20 -4.86 -30.60 6.46
N SER A 21 -4.67 -31.89 6.80
CA SER A 21 -5.21 -33.01 6.03
C SER A 21 -6.73 -33.19 6.16
N VAL A 22 -7.34 -32.60 7.19
CA VAL A 22 -8.75 -32.81 7.54
C VAL A 22 -9.62 -31.63 7.08
N SER A 23 -9.26 -30.40 7.46
CA SER A 23 -10.11 -29.24 7.23
C SER A 23 -9.37 -27.91 7.39
N PHE A 24 -9.60 -27.00 6.44
CA PHE A 24 -9.14 -25.61 6.50
C PHE A 24 -9.58 -24.90 7.78
N LEU A 25 -10.83 -25.12 8.21
CA LEU A 25 -11.38 -24.45 9.40
C LEU A 25 -10.64 -24.89 10.66
N LEU A 26 -10.46 -26.21 10.82
CA LEU A 26 -9.75 -26.76 11.97
C LEU A 26 -8.29 -26.27 12.01
N ALA A 27 -7.60 -26.33 10.88
CA ALA A 27 -6.23 -25.84 10.79
C ALA A 27 -6.12 -24.35 11.14
N SER A 28 -7.12 -23.55 10.74
CA SER A 28 -7.17 -22.12 11.05
C SER A 28 -7.40 -21.85 12.54
N GLU A 29 -8.26 -22.62 13.21
CA GLU A 29 -8.47 -22.50 14.66
C GLU A 29 -7.21 -22.88 15.45
N VAL A 30 -6.47 -23.89 15.00
CA VAL A 30 -5.17 -24.26 15.59
C VAL A 30 -4.16 -23.11 15.43
N LEU A 31 -4.09 -22.46 14.26
CA LEU A 31 -3.24 -21.28 14.05
C LEU A 31 -3.63 -20.13 15.00
N VAL A 32 -4.93 -19.85 15.16
CA VAL A 32 -5.41 -18.80 16.08
C VAL A 32 -5.06 -19.14 17.54
N THR A 33 -5.06 -20.42 17.89
CA THR A 33 -4.63 -20.89 19.21
C THR A 33 -3.13 -20.68 19.41
N LEU A 34 -2.31 -21.00 18.39
CA LEU A 34 -0.87 -20.71 18.38
C LEU A 34 -0.58 -19.21 18.50
N GLU A 35 -1.33 -18.36 17.78
CA GLU A 35 -1.26 -16.89 17.88
C GLU A 35 -1.54 -16.42 19.31
N SER A 36 -2.59 -16.95 19.94
CA SER A 36 -2.97 -16.60 21.31
C SER A 36 -1.89 -17.02 22.32
N LEU A 37 -1.28 -18.19 22.13
CA LEU A 37 -0.14 -18.66 22.91
C LEU A 37 1.04 -17.69 22.80
N VAL A 38 1.45 -17.32 21.58
CA VAL A 38 2.55 -16.38 21.32
C VAL A 38 2.27 -14.99 21.91
N ASN A 39 1.03 -14.49 21.77
CA ASN A 39 0.64 -13.19 22.31
C ASN A 39 0.67 -13.17 23.83
N SER A 40 0.33 -14.27 24.51
CA SER A 40 0.45 -14.34 25.96
C SER A 40 1.92 -14.20 26.42
N VAL A 41 2.88 -14.78 25.68
CA VAL A 41 4.33 -14.57 25.94
C VAL A 41 4.70 -13.10 25.79
N SER A 42 4.21 -12.42 24.73
CA SER A 42 4.45 -10.98 24.53
C SER A 42 3.97 -10.17 25.73
N GLY A 43 2.75 -10.44 26.23
CA GLY A 43 2.20 -9.75 27.38
C GLY A 43 3.05 -9.91 28.65
N PHE A 44 3.65 -11.08 28.88
CA PHE A 44 4.57 -11.29 30.01
C PHE A 44 5.91 -10.55 29.83
N VAL A 45 6.44 -10.52 28.60
CA VAL A 45 7.69 -9.81 28.30
C VAL A 45 7.51 -8.30 28.44
N ASP A 46 6.42 -7.73 27.92
CA ASP A 46 6.15 -6.30 27.98
C ASP A 46 5.92 -5.82 29.42
N ASN A 47 5.17 -6.59 30.23
CA ASN A 47 4.93 -6.30 31.65
C ASN A 47 6.21 -6.38 32.51
N SER A 48 7.20 -7.20 32.10
CA SER A 48 8.48 -7.31 32.82
C SER A 48 9.39 -6.10 32.60
N LEU A 49 9.19 -5.30 31.55
CA LEU A 49 9.95 -4.06 31.30
C LEU A 49 9.40 -2.85 32.06
N GLU A 50 8.11 -2.85 32.43
CA GLU A 50 7.43 -1.67 33.01
C GLU A 50 7.36 -1.68 34.55
N GLY A 51 7.67 -2.80 35.23
CA GLY A 51 7.40 -2.99 36.66
C GLY A 51 8.63 -3.11 37.56
N ASN A 52 8.97 -2.03 38.27
CA ASN A 52 9.77 -2.07 39.50
C ASN A 52 8.83 -2.43 40.67
N GLY A 53 8.62 -3.72 40.95
CA GLY A 53 7.72 -4.15 42.02
C GLY A 53 7.71 -5.67 42.24
N LYS A 54 7.82 -6.06 43.51
CA LYS A 54 7.90 -7.45 44.02
C LYS A 54 6.71 -8.32 43.59
N ASN A 55 6.74 -8.87 42.39
CA ASN A 55 5.92 -10.00 41.96
C ASN A 55 6.82 -11.00 41.23
N VAL A 56 6.54 -12.28 41.41
CA VAL A 56 7.31 -13.42 40.87
C VAL A 56 7.66 -13.18 39.40
N HIS A 57 8.93 -12.86 39.12
CA HIS A 57 9.43 -12.64 37.77
C HIS A 57 9.28 -13.94 36.98
N VAL A 58 8.32 -13.98 36.06
CA VAL A 58 8.30 -14.98 35.01
C VAL A 58 9.34 -14.55 33.98
N GLU A 59 10.57 -15.03 34.15
CA GLU A 59 11.68 -14.71 33.27
C GLU A 59 11.61 -15.60 32.02
N PHE A 60 11.26 -14.99 30.89
CA PHE A 60 11.42 -15.60 29.56
C PHE A 60 12.79 -15.22 29.01
N SER A 61 13.48 -16.14 28.34
CA SER A 61 14.68 -15.76 27.61
C SER A 61 14.34 -14.80 26.46
N GLN A 62 15.23 -13.83 26.22
CA GLN A 62 15.07 -12.80 25.19
C GLN A 62 14.86 -13.37 23.77
N GLY A 63 15.27 -14.62 23.52
CA GLY A 63 15.15 -15.30 22.23
C GLY A 63 13.85 -16.05 21.98
N VAL A 64 13.06 -16.37 23.02
CA VAL A 64 11.88 -17.24 22.87
C VAL A 64 10.76 -16.56 22.11
N LEU A 65 10.45 -15.29 22.41
CA LEU A 65 9.40 -14.57 21.69
C LEU A 65 9.72 -14.40 20.18
N PRO A 66 10.92 -13.95 19.77
CA PRO A 66 11.32 -13.93 18.37
C PRO A 66 11.24 -15.31 17.70
N PHE A 67 11.67 -16.37 18.38
CA PHE A 67 11.61 -17.75 17.88
C PHE A 67 10.16 -18.20 17.63
N LEU A 68 9.27 -17.99 18.60
CA LEU A 68 7.86 -18.37 18.50
C LEU A 68 7.14 -17.55 17.42
N ARG A 69 7.43 -16.25 17.29
CA ARG A 69 6.90 -15.42 16.19
C ARG A 69 7.36 -15.94 14.83
N LYS A 70 8.65 -16.25 14.66
CA LYS A 70 9.16 -16.83 13.41
C LYS A 70 8.42 -18.12 13.04
N LYS A 71 8.25 -19.03 14.01
CA LYS A 71 7.46 -20.25 13.79
C LYS A 71 6.01 -19.94 13.41
N LEU A 72 5.37 -18.98 14.08
CA LEU A 72 3.99 -18.58 13.79
C LEU A 72 3.84 -18.03 12.38
N GLY A 73 4.79 -17.21 11.93
CA GLY A 73 4.85 -16.71 10.55
C GLY A 73 4.96 -17.85 9.53
N ASN A 74 5.87 -18.80 9.76
CA ASN A 74 6.04 -19.98 8.89
C ASN A 74 4.77 -20.85 8.86
N THR A 75 4.11 -20.99 10.00
CA THR A 75 2.87 -21.75 10.15
C THR A 75 1.73 -21.12 9.36
N ALA A 76 1.56 -19.79 9.46
CA ALA A 76 0.60 -19.06 8.66
C ALA A 76 0.91 -19.14 7.16
N HIS A 77 2.19 -19.05 6.79
CA HIS A 77 2.65 -19.23 5.41
C HIS A 77 2.24 -20.60 4.85
N LYS A 78 2.52 -21.68 5.59
CA LYS A 78 2.12 -23.06 5.22
C LYS A 78 0.63 -23.14 4.88
N LEU A 79 -0.24 -22.54 5.70
CA LEU A 79 -1.69 -22.54 5.42
C LEU A 79 -2.09 -21.74 4.18
N LEU A 80 -1.37 -20.66 3.86
CA LEU A 80 -1.63 -19.85 2.67
C LEU A 80 -1.20 -20.56 1.37
N VAL A 81 -0.14 -21.37 1.41
CA VAL A 81 0.35 -22.15 0.26
C VAL A 81 -0.27 -23.54 0.14
N HIS A 82 -1.00 -24.01 1.16
CA HIS A 82 -1.65 -25.31 1.13
C HIS A 82 -2.83 -25.35 0.13
N GLU A 83 -2.95 -26.46 -0.60
CA GLU A 83 -4.04 -26.71 -1.54
C GLU A 83 -5.28 -27.22 -0.81
N TRP A 84 -6.18 -26.29 -0.49
CA TRP A 84 -7.47 -26.64 0.11
C TRP A 84 -8.44 -27.10 -0.98
N ASN A 85 -8.95 -28.34 -0.86
CA ASN A 85 -10.05 -28.89 -1.69
C ASN A 85 -11.35 -28.08 -1.49
N CYS A 86 -11.40 -26.87 -2.04
CA CYS A 86 -12.56 -26.01 -1.97
C CYS A 86 -13.47 -26.34 -3.16
N THR A 87 -14.42 -27.25 -2.96
CA THR A 87 -15.52 -27.46 -3.90
C THR A 87 -16.18 -26.10 -4.19
N GLY A 88 -16.31 -25.77 -5.48
CA GLY A 88 -16.47 -24.41 -6.01
C GLY A 88 -17.80 -23.68 -5.73
N GLN A 89 -18.43 -23.87 -4.58
CA GLN A 89 -19.60 -23.09 -4.17
C GLN A 89 -19.20 -21.77 -3.51
N GLU A 90 -19.65 -20.64 -4.08
CA GLU A 90 -19.37 -19.28 -3.59
C GLU A 90 -19.79 -19.04 -2.13
N SER A 91 -20.84 -19.73 -1.65
CA SER A 91 -21.36 -19.64 -0.27
C SER A 91 -20.34 -20.12 0.77
N GLY A 92 -19.48 -21.07 0.43
CA GLY A 92 -18.44 -21.59 1.32
C GLY A 92 -17.26 -20.64 1.53
N TRP A 93 -17.10 -19.61 0.67
CA TRP A 93 -15.94 -18.72 0.71
C TRP A 93 -16.12 -17.51 1.62
N ASN A 94 -17.34 -17.09 1.94
CA ASN A 94 -17.56 -15.89 2.78
C ASN A 94 -16.91 -16.03 4.17
N GLY A 95 -17.12 -17.16 4.86
CA GLY A 95 -16.46 -17.46 6.13
C GLY A 95 -14.94 -17.62 5.96
N LYS A 96 -14.51 -18.30 4.88
CA LYS A 96 -13.10 -18.49 4.56
C LYS A 96 -12.37 -17.18 4.28
N ARG A 97 -13.01 -16.16 3.70
CA ARG A 97 -12.37 -14.86 3.42
C ARG A 97 -11.92 -14.16 4.70
N ASN A 98 -12.73 -14.17 5.75
CA ASN A 98 -12.35 -13.57 7.03
C ASN A 98 -11.19 -14.34 7.68
N ILE A 99 -11.21 -15.66 7.57
CA ILE A 99 -10.15 -16.53 8.06
C ILE A 99 -8.84 -16.28 7.30
N ILE A 100 -8.87 -16.25 5.96
CA ILE A 100 -7.71 -15.92 5.12
C ILE A 100 -7.18 -14.53 5.45
N GLN A 101 -8.07 -13.55 5.68
CA GLN A 101 -7.65 -12.22 6.12
C GLN A 101 -6.80 -12.31 7.40
N LYS A 102 -7.27 -13.10 8.39
CA LYS A 102 -6.58 -13.29 9.66
C LYS A 102 -5.25 -14.03 9.48
N ILE A 103 -5.21 -15.13 8.72
CA ILE A 103 -3.97 -15.86 8.42
C ILE A 103 -2.95 -14.93 7.76
N LEU A 104 -3.38 -14.09 6.82
CA LEU A 104 -2.51 -13.17 6.11
C LEU A 104 -1.92 -12.08 7.04
N HIS A 105 -2.73 -11.55 7.97
CA HIS A 105 -2.22 -10.66 9.01
C HIS A 105 -1.19 -11.37 9.90
N ILE A 106 -1.47 -12.59 10.36
CA ILE A 106 -0.54 -13.38 11.18
C ILE A 106 0.78 -13.59 10.44
N TYR A 107 0.72 -14.00 9.17
CA TYR A 107 1.89 -14.20 8.33
C TYR A 107 2.75 -12.93 8.24
N LEU A 108 2.15 -11.80 7.87
CA LEU A 108 2.87 -10.54 7.66
C LEU A 108 3.44 -9.97 8.97
N GLN A 109 2.67 -10.01 10.07
CA GLN A 109 3.08 -9.43 11.35
C GLN A 109 4.20 -10.20 12.05
N ASN A 110 4.36 -11.49 11.74
CA ASN A 110 5.33 -12.37 12.39
C ASN A 110 6.54 -12.73 11.52
N SER A 111 6.64 -12.13 10.33
CA SER A 111 7.78 -12.32 9.44
C SER A 111 8.97 -11.43 9.83
N GLU A 112 10.20 -11.95 9.68
CA GLU A 112 11.43 -11.21 10.01
C GLU A 112 11.60 -9.94 9.16
N SER A 113 11.20 -10.01 7.88
CA SER A 113 11.28 -8.91 6.92
C SER A 113 9.92 -8.60 6.30
N THR A 114 8.94 -8.18 7.11
CA THR A 114 7.57 -7.87 6.63
C THR A 114 7.57 -6.91 5.43
N SER A 115 8.46 -5.90 5.40
CA SER A 115 8.51 -4.96 4.29
C SER A 115 8.95 -5.60 2.96
N ASP A 116 9.81 -6.62 3.01
CA ASP A 116 10.30 -7.32 1.81
C ASP A 116 9.21 -8.26 1.27
N ILE A 117 8.61 -9.05 2.14
CA ILE A 117 7.50 -9.93 1.78
C ILE A 117 6.32 -9.13 1.23
N LEU A 118 6.03 -7.97 1.83
CA LEU A 118 4.94 -7.12 1.36
C LEU A 118 5.22 -6.52 -0.04
N ASP A 119 6.47 -6.12 -0.30
CA ASP A 119 6.92 -5.67 -1.62
C ASP A 119 6.80 -6.80 -2.64
N GLU A 120 7.28 -8.01 -2.33
CA GLU A 120 7.16 -9.18 -3.19
C GLU A 120 5.69 -9.54 -3.50
N LEU A 121 4.84 -9.60 -2.46
CA LEU A 121 3.42 -9.89 -2.60
C LEU A 121 2.71 -8.86 -3.48
N ALA A 122 2.96 -7.57 -3.26
CA ALA A 122 2.25 -6.50 -3.96
C ALA A 122 2.80 -6.26 -5.38
N CYS A 123 4.11 -6.37 -5.59
CA CYS A 123 4.78 -6.02 -6.84
C CYS A 123 4.89 -7.20 -7.82
N SER A 124 5.07 -8.42 -7.32
CA SER A 124 5.29 -9.61 -8.15
C SER A 124 4.10 -10.56 -8.13
N ILE A 125 3.60 -10.95 -6.96
CA ILE A 125 2.67 -12.08 -6.84
C ILE A 125 1.22 -11.67 -7.14
N LEU A 126 0.73 -10.60 -6.50
CA LEU A 126 -0.66 -10.17 -6.62
C LEU A 126 -1.06 -9.76 -8.06
N PRO A 127 -0.19 -9.08 -8.84
CA PRO A 127 -0.49 -8.78 -10.25
C PRO A 127 -0.66 -10.02 -11.14
N GLN A 128 0.00 -11.14 -10.83
CA GLN A 128 -0.01 -12.35 -11.67
C GLN A 128 -1.33 -13.12 -11.63
N VAL A 129 -2.18 -12.90 -10.62
CA VAL A 129 -3.46 -13.64 -10.42
C VAL A 129 -4.37 -13.60 -11.64
N PHE A 130 -4.24 -12.57 -12.48
CA PHE A 130 -5.06 -12.39 -13.68
C PHE A 130 -4.25 -12.42 -14.97
N SER A 131 -2.92 -12.59 -14.89
CA SER A 131 -2.01 -12.69 -16.04
C SER A 131 -1.69 -14.13 -16.44
N CYS A 132 -2.30 -15.15 -15.79
CA CYS A 132 -2.14 -16.54 -16.19
C CYS A 132 -2.82 -16.82 -17.56
N SER A 133 -2.13 -16.45 -18.64
CA SER A 133 -2.20 -17.14 -19.92
C SER A 133 -0.88 -17.88 -20.13
N VAL A 134 -0.94 -19.21 -20.03
CA VAL A 134 0.00 -20.20 -20.60
C VAL A 134 1.44 -20.21 -20.06
N ASP A 135 1.81 -21.35 -19.50
CA ASP A 135 3.16 -21.92 -19.35
C ASP A 135 4.32 -20.95 -19.03
N THR A 136 4.65 -20.84 -17.74
CA THR A 136 6.02 -20.51 -17.36
C THR A 136 6.44 -21.40 -16.20
N THR A 137 7.29 -22.37 -16.53
CA THR A 137 8.06 -23.23 -15.64
C THR A 137 9.10 -22.41 -14.88
N GLN A 138 8.64 -21.61 -13.93
CA GLN A 138 9.47 -21.05 -12.87
C GLN A 138 8.78 -21.35 -11.55
N ASP A 139 9.58 -21.75 -10.55
CA ASP A 139 9.20 -22.03 -9.16
C ASP A 139 8.69 -20.75 -8.44
N ILE A 140 7.67 -20.10 -9.00
CA ILE A 140 6.97 -19.01 -8.34
C ILE A 140 6.10 -19.66 -7.29
N VAL A 141 6.37 -19.34 -6.02
CA VAL A 141 5.54 -19.75 -4.88
C VAL A 141 4.11 -19.34 -5.17
N ARG A 142 3.28 -20.30 -5.57
CA ARG A 142 1.87 -20.08 -5.85
C ARG A 142 1.15 -20.12 -4.52
N PHE A 143 0.31 -19.12 -4.28
CA PHE A 143 -0.61 -19.11 -3.14
C PHE A 143 -1.96 -19.62 -3.63
N PRO A 144 -2.35 -20.88 -3.41
CA PRO A 144 -3.65 -21.38 -3.87
C PRO A 144 -4.81 -20.62 -3.22
N THR A 145 -4.59 -20.09 -2.02
CA THR A 145 -5.52 -19.21 -1.31
C THR A 145 -5.65 -17.81 -1.92
N LEU A 146 -4.81 -17.43 -2.89
CA LEU A 146 -4.90 -16.22 -3.68
C LEU A 146 -5.56 -16.54 -5.04
N CYS A 147 -6.88 -16.37 -5.09
CA CYS A 147 -7.69 -16.65 -6.27
C CYS A 147 -8.66 -15.48 -6.53
N PRO A 148 -9.40 -15.45 -7.66
CA PRO A 148 -10.32 -14.35 -7.96
C PRO A 148 -11.35 -14.04 -6.86
N MET A 149 -11.73 -15.04 -6.04
CA MET A 149 -12.68 -14.91 -4.94
C MET A 149 -12.08 -14.27 -3.68
N THR A 150 -10.79 -14.50 -3.42
CA THR A 150 -10.08 -13.98 -2.24
C THR A 150 -9.23 -12.76 -2.57
N PHE A 151 -9.08 -12.44 -3.85
CA PHE A 151 -8.26 -11.33 -4.34
C PHE A 151 -8.50 -10.01 -3.60
N LEU A 152 -9.77 -9.61 -3.42
CA LEU A 152 -10.10 -8.36 -2.72
C LEU A 152 -9.70 -8.40 -1.23
N THR A 153 -9.73 -9.58 -0.60
CA THR A 153 -9.24 -9.77 0.77
C THR A 153 -7.75 -9.53 0.85
N TRP A 154 -6.98 -10.17 -0.04
CA TRP A 154 -5.52 -9.97 -0.11
C TRP A 154 -5.18 -8.51 -0.38
N TYR A 155 -5.80 -7.92 -1.41
CA TYR A 155 -5.62 -6.53 -1.78
C TYR A 155 -5.83 -5.56 -0.60
N LYS A 156 -6.90 -5.77 0.18
CA LYS A 156 -7.20 -4.98 1.37
C LYS A 156 -6.13 -5.13 2.45
N VAL A 157 -5.71 -6.36 2.76
CA VAL A 157 -4.71 -6.63 3.82
C VAL A 157 -3.37 -6.02 3.47
N LEU A 158 -2.92 -6.10 2.20
CA LEU A 158 -1.65 -5.50 1.81
C LEU A 158 -1.65 -3.98 1.98
N HIS A 159 -2.77 -3.30 1.70
CA HIS A 159 -2.92 -1.87 2.00
C HIS A 159 -2.86 -1.57 3.51
N GLU A 160 -3.55 -2.37 4.33
CA GLU A 160 -3.61 -2.19 5.78
C GLU A 160 -2.24 -2.40 6.44
N GLU A 161 -1.53 -3.46 6.05
CA GLU A 161 -0.18 -3.75 6.56
C GLU A 161 0.84 -2.74 6.04
N ASN A 162 0.75 -2.29 4.79
CA ASN A 162 1.64 -1.24 4.28
C ASN A 162 1.48 0.06 5.08
N LEU A 163 0.24 0.43 5.41
CA LEU A 163 -0.05 1.61 6.22
C LEU A 163 0.49 1.45 7.66
N SER A 164 0.40 0.25 8.23
CA SER A 164 0.99 -0.08 9.53
C SER A 164 2.52 0.10 9.52
N ILE A 165 3.20 -0.43 8.49
CA ILE A 165 4.64 -0.27 8.28
C ILE A 165 5.01 1.20 8.14
N LEU A 166 4.31 1.96 7.29
CA LEU A 166 4.55 3.38 7.10
C LEU A 166 4.42 4.15 8.41
N ASN A 167 3.40 3.86 9.23
CA ASN A 167 3.24 4.51 10.54
C ASN A 167 4.38 4.18 11.51
N LYS A 168 4.93 2.96 11.48
CA LYS A 168 6.15 2.61 12.23
C LYS A 168 7.37 3.37 11.70
N LEU A 169 7.50 3.52 10.39
CA LEU A 169 8.57 4.29 9.75
C LEU A 169 8.47 5.79 10.08
N VAL A 170 7.27 6.36 10.12
CA VAL A 170 7.04 7.74 10.55
C VAL A 170 7.59 7.96 11.96
N LYS A 171 7.29 7.06 12.91
CA LYS A 171 7.84 7.15 14.28
C LYS A 171 9.37 7.12 14.28
N LYS A 172 9.98 6.21 13.51
CA LYS A 172 11.45 6.13 13.37
C LYS A 172 12.04 7.39 12.73
N ALA A 173 11.43 7.90 11.67
CA ALA A 173 11.86 9.10 10.97
C ALA A 173 11.83 10.36 11.87
N ILE A 174 10.80 10.48 12.71
CA ILE A 174 10.70 11.58 13.70
C ILE A 174 11.85 11.51 14.71
N LEU A 175 12.19 10.30 15.21
CA LEU A 175 13.28 10.11 16.16
C LEU A 175 14.66 10.40 15.56
N LEU A 176 14.87 10.07 14.28
CA LEU A 176 16.15 10.24 13.59
C LEU A 176 16.46 11.69 13.16
N ARG A 177 15.61 12.66 13.50
CA ARG A 177 15.81 14.07 13.16
C ARG A 177 17.03 14.69 13.85
N SER A 178 17.47 14.17 15.00
CA SER A 178 18.57 14.74 15.81
C SER A 178 19.80 13.82 15.83
N ARG A 179 20.84 14.16 15.05
CA ARG A 179 22.14 13.45 14.92
C ARG A 179 22.00 11.92 14.81
N SER A 180 21.90 11.45 13.57
CA SER A 180 21.76 10.03 13.25
C SER A 180 22.96 9.49 12.48
N ASP A 181 23.30 8.23 12.73
CA ASP A 181 24.23 7.49 11.89
C ASP A 181 23.64 7.27 10.47
N VAL A 182 24.52 7.29 9.48
CA VAL A 182 24.17 7.20 8.04
C VAL A 182 23.45 5.89 7.72
N GLN A 183 23.79 4.78 8.40
CA GLN A 183 23.14 3.49 8.14
C GLN A 183 21.66 3.50 8.56
N SER A 184 21.34 4.18 9.66
CA SER A 184 19.95 4.30 10.14
C SER A 184 19.08 5.12 9.19
N VAL A 185 19.62 6.23 8.65
CA VAL A 185 18.94 7.07 7.65
C VAL A 185 18.70 6.28 6.36
N ASN A 186 19.73 5.60 5.85
CA ASN A 186 19.63 4.74 4.68
C ASN A 186 18.59 3.62 4.87
N GLY A 187 18.57 2.99 6.05
CA GLY A 187 17.59 1.96 6.39
C GLY A 187 16.15 2.48 6.36
N VAL A 188 15.90 3.69 6.88
CA VAL A 188 14.56 4.30 6.82
C VAL A 188 14.18 4.67 5.38
N LEU A 189 15.08 5.28 4.61
CA LEU A 189 14.82 5.62 3.20
C LEU A 189 14.55 4.37 2.34
N ALA A 190 15.32 3.30 2.54
CA ALA A 190 15.11 2.04 1.84
C ALA A 190 13.73 1.42 2.14
N ASN A 191 13.31 1.42 3.42
CA ASN A 191 12.00 0.90 3.80
C ASN A 191 10.85 1.82 3.37
N LEU A 192 11.05 3.15 3.36
CA LEU A 192 10.07 4.08 2.77
C LEU A 192 9.89 3.81 1.28
N ARG A 193 10.98 3.54 0.55
CA ARG A 193 10.92 3.19 -0.88
C ARG A 193 10.11 1.92 -1.11
N LYS A 194 10.34 0.84 -0.35
CA LYS A 194 9.53 -0.39 -0.42
C LYS A 194 8.06 -0.10 -0.15
N SER A 195 7.75 0.66 0.90
CA SER A 195 6.38 1.05 1.23
C SER A 195 5.70 1.86 0.12
N VAL A 196 6.45 2.75 -0.55
CA VAL A 196 5.97 3.49 -1.73
C VAL A 196 5.76 2.57 -2.94
N ASN A 197 6.69 1.65 -3.23
CA ASN A 197 6.54 0.68 -4.31
C ASN A 197 5.26 -0.17 -4.13
N VAL A 198 5.01 -0.65 -2.91
CA VAL A 198 3.81 -1.41 -2.57
C VAL A 198 2.54 -0.61 -2.89
N VAL A 199 2.41 0.63 -2.40
CA VAL A 199 1.19 1.42 -2.68
C VAL A 199 1.06 1.75 -4.16
N VAL A 200 2.18 2.01 -4.86
CA VAL A 200 2.19 2.27 -6.30
C VAL A 200 1.72 1.04 -7.07
N SER A 201 2.23 -0.14 -6.76
CA SER A 201 1.80 -1.39 -7.40
C SER A 201 0.32 -1.64 -7.17
N LEU A 202 -0.14 -1.59 -5.92
CA LEU A 202 -1.54 -1.81 -5.56
C LEU A 202 -2.47 -0.82 -6.26
N VAL A 203 -2.12 0.46 -6.32
CA VAL A 203 -2.94 1.47 -7.00
C VAL A 203 -2.91 1.27 -8.52
N ASN A 204 -1.78 0.85 -9.10
CA ASN A 204 -1.64 0.59 -10.53
C ASN A 204 -2.59 -0.52 -11.02
N MET A 205 -2.92 -1.49 -10.17
CA MET A 205 -3.92 -2.51 -10.45
C MET A 205 -5.31 -1.93 -10.80
N CYS A 206 -5.64 -0.70 -10.39
CA CYS A 206 -6.90 -0.06 -10.77
C CYS A 206 -7.06 0.15 -12.28
N ARG A 207 -5.94 0.24 -13.02
CA ARG A 207 -5.96 0.43 -14.47
C ARG A 207 -6.50 -0.79 -15.20
N THR A 208 -6.19 -1.99 -14.70
CA THR A 208 -6.62 -3.25 -15.31
C THR A 208 -7.91 -3.78 -14.68
N HIS A 209 -8.21 -3.41 -13.43
CA HIS A 209 -9.37 -3.90 -12.70
C HIS A 209 -10.48 -2.85 -12.57
N ALA A 210 -11.60 -3.07 -13.25
CA ALA A 210 -12.77 -2.18 -13.21
C ALA A 210 -13.68 -2.34 -11.97
N LYS A 211 -13.33 -3.21 -11.01
CA LYS A 211 -14.17 -3.48 -9.82
C LYS A 211 -14.26 -2.22 -8.94
N VAL A 212 -15.48 -1.68 -8.79
CA VAL A 212 -15.76 -0.47 -7.97
C VAL A 212 -15.21 -0.58 -6.55
N THR A 213 -15.31 -1.75 -5.92
CA THR A 213 -14.77 -2.01 -4.58
C THR A 213 -13.26 -1.82 -4.51
N LEU A 214 -12.51 -2.26 -5.52
CA LEU A 214 -11.06 -2.08 -5.60
C LEU A 214 -10.70 -0.61 -5.78
N HIS A 215 -11.41 0.11 -6.64
CA HIS A 215 -11.24 1.56 -6.80
C HIS A 215 -11.52 2.31 -5.49
N ALA A 216 -12.59 1.96 -4.78
CA ALA A 216 -12.94 2.56 -3.50
C ALA A 216 -11.88 2.30 -2.41
N MET A 217 -11.33 1.08 -2.36
CA MET A 217 -10.21 0.76 -1.47
C MET A 217 -8.97 1.58 -1.82
N SER A 218 -8.62 1.70 -3.11
CA SER A 218 -7.46 2.45 -3.58
C SER A 218 -7.53 3.93 -3.24
N VAL A 219 -8.70 4.55 -3.42
CA VAL A 219 -8.93 5.95 -3.02
C VAL A 219 -8.82 6.09 -1.50
N LYS A 220 -9.49 5.23 -0.74
CA LYS A 220 -9.50 5.26 0.74
C LYS A 220 -8.11 5.07 1.34
N TYR A 221 -7.42 3.98 1.00
CA TYR A 221 -6.12 3.64 1.57
C TYR A 221 -5.00 4.50 0.97
N GLY A 222 -5.09 4.87 -0.31
CA GLY A 222 -4.17 5.81 -0.94
C GLY A 222 -4.19 7.20 -0.29
N GLY A 223 -5.37 7.75 0.02
CA GLY A 223 -5.48 8.99 0.79
C GLY A 223 -4.82 8.89 2.17
N LYS A 224 -5.11 7.83 2.93
CA LYS A 224 -4.51 7.58 4.25
C LYS A 224 -3.00 7.39 4.20
N PHE A 225 -2.51 6.72 3.16
CA PHE A 225 -1.08 6.52 2.92
C PHE A 225 -0.40 7.87 2.73
N VAL A 226 -0.94 8.72 1.84
CA VAL A 226 -0.39 10.06 1.59
C VAL A 226 -0.40 10.91 2.86
N ASP A 227 -1.49 10.91 3.64
CA ASP A 227 -1.54 11.63 4.93
C ASP A 227 -0.47 11.17 5.92
N SER A 228 -0.18 9.87 5.96
CA SER A 228 0.85 9.31 6.83
C SER A 228 2.25 9.62 6.30
N PHE A 229 2.44 9.53 4.98
CA PHE A 229 3.68 9.85 4.29
C PHE A 229 4.05 11.33 4.44
N LEU A 230 3.07 12.23 4.43
CA LEU A 230 3.30 13.66 4.69
C LEU A 230 4.05 13.93 6.01
N LYS A 231 3.90 13.05 7.01
CA LYS A 231 4.59 13.18 8.31
C LYS A 231 6.09 12.87 8.24
N VAL A 232 6.59 12.27 7.15
CA VAL A 232 8.03 12.05 6.96
C VAL A 232 8.74 13.22 6.27
N PHE A 233 8.02 14.24 5.78
CA PHE A 233 8.64 15.30 4.97
C PHE A 233 9.74 16.06 5.68
N ASP A 234 9.58 16.33 6.98
CA ASP A 234 10.62 16.99 7.78
C ASP A 234 11.92 16.19 7.80
N PHE A 235 11.82 14.85 7.89
CA PHE A 235 12.96 13.95 7.80
C PHE A 235 13.57 13.98 6.39
N LEU A 236 12.74 13.94 5.34
CA LEU A 236 13.23 14.03 3.96
C LEU A 236 13.97 15.35 3.71
N GLN A 237 13.46 16.46 4.23
CA GLN A 237 14.08 17.78 4.09
C GLN A 237 15.42 17.85 4.82
N ALA A 238 15.50 17.33 6.05
CA ALA A 238 16.73 17.30 6.84
C ALA A 238 17.86 16.49 6.16
N HIS A 239 17.49 15.46 5.38
CA HIS A 239 18.45 14.54 4.74
C HIS A 239 18.56 14.73 3.22
N PHE A 240 17.94 15.75 2.65
CA PHE A 240 17.87 15.94 1.20
C PHE A 240 19.25 16.13 0.56
N GLN A 241 20.13 16.92 1.17
CA GLN A 241 21.45 17.21 0.59
C GLN A 241 22.32 15.95 0.41
N ALA A 242 22.23 15.01 1.35
CA ALA A 242 23.01 13.78 1.32
C ALA A 242 22.35 12.66 0.49
N HIS A 243 21.03 12.70 0.30
CA HIS A 243 20.25 11.60 -0.30
C HIS A 243 19.26 12.07 -1.36
N ASN A 244 19.61 13.12 -2.12
CA ASN A 244 18.75 13.79 -3.09
C ASN A 244 18.11 12.82 -4.09
N ASP A 245 18.89 11.94 -4.73
CA ASP A 245 18.41 11.01 -5.75
C ASP A 245 17.40 10.01 -5.19
N ALA A 246 17.68 9.45 -4.01
CA ALA A 246 16.78 8.51 -3.34
C ALA A 246 15.44 9.18 -2.97
N ILE A 247 15.50 10.41 -2.46
CA ILE A 247 14.31 11.17 -2.05
C ILE A 247 13.49 11.61 -3.27
N LEU A 248 14.16 12.12 -4.32
CA LEU A 248 13.52 12.50 -5.58
C LEU A 248 12.85 11.30 -6.24
N GLN A 249 13.53 10.15 -6.29
CA GLN A 249 12.96 8.92 -6.84
C GLN A 249 11.72 8.50 -6.05
N LEU A 250 11.78 8.57 -4.73
CA LEU A 250 10.66 8.22 -3.87
C LEU A 250 9.43 9.11 -4.12
N VAL A 251 9.64 10.43 -4.22
CA VAL A 251 8.57 11.39 -4.53
C VAL A 251 7.98 11.14 -5.92
N ARG A 252 8.83 10.89 -6.94
CA ARG A 252 8.40 10.61 -8.31
C ARG A 252 7.57 9.33 -8.40
N GLU A 253 7.96 8.27 -7.70
CA GLU A 253 7.19 7.03 -7.68
C GLU A 253 5.83 7.22 -7.01
N LEU A 254 5.78 7.88 -5.83
CA LEU A 254 4.52 8.16 -5.16
C LEU A 254 3.58 9.02 -6.03
N GLN A 255 4.13 9.99 -6.79
CA GLN A 255 3.36 10.80 -7.74
C GLN A 255 2.63 9.96 -8.81
N LYS A 256 3.14 8.78 -9.19
CA LYS A 256 2.44 7.89 -10.14
C LYS A 256 1.14 7.38 -9.53
N ALA A 257 1.16 6.95 -8.27
CA ALA A 257 -0.03 6.51 -7.55
C ALA A 257 -1.02 7.66 -7.34
N THR A 258 -0.55 8.85 -6.94
CA THR A 258 -1.44 10.00 -6.68
C THR A 258 -2.20 10.42 -7.94
N ARG A 259 -1.57 10.36 -9.12
CA ARG A 259 -2.22 10.65 -10.41
C ARG A 259 -3.35 9.67 -10.71
N ILE A 260 -3.13 8.37 -10.51
CA ILE A 260 -4.17 7.34 -10.72
C ILE A 260 -5.34 7.57 -9.76
N ILE A 261 -5.06 7.85 -8.48
CA ILE A 261 -6.11 8.13 -7.48
C ILE A 261 -6.91 9.39 -7.85
N GLN A 262 -6.27 10.43 -8.38
CA GLN A 262 -6.95 11.63 -8.87
C GLN A 262 -7.89 11.32 -10.04
N THR A 263 -7.44 10.51 -11.01
CA THR A 263 -8.30 10.03 -12.11
C THR A 263 -9.51 9.26 -11.57
N LEU A 264 -9.30 8.30 -10.66
CA LEU A 264 -10.38 7.55 -10.02
C LEU A 264 -11.40 8.45 -9.30
N CYS A 265 -10.92 9.50 -8.64
CA CYS A 265 -11.80 10.46 -7.97
C CYS A 265 -12.61 11.29 -8.97
N SER A 266 -12.04 11.68 -10.11
CA SER A 266 -12.74 12.42 -11.16
C SER A 266 -13.81 11.56 -11.84
N GLU A 267 -13.50 10.32 -12.20
CA GLU A 267 -14.46 9.37 -12.79
C GLU A 267 -15.61 9.06 -11.82
N ALA A 268 -15.31 8.79 -10.55
CA ALA A 268 -16.34 8.49 -9.56
C ALA A 268 -17.31 9.65 -9.29
N LYS A 269 -16.84 10.90 -9.44
CA LYS A 269 -17.68 12.10 -9.34
C LYS A 269 -18.72 12.16 -10.48
N GLY A 270 -18.33 11.79 -11.69
CA GLY A 270 -19.23 11.74 -12.85
C GLY A 270 -20.25 10.60 -12.78
N SER A 271 -19.86 9.43 -12.26
CA SER A 271 -20.71 8.22 -12.26
C SER A 271 -21.55 7.98 -10.99
N LYS A 272 -21.71 8.98 -10.10
CA LYS A 272 -22.48 8.89 -8.83
C LYS A 272 -22.17 7.65 -7.96
N ARG A 273 -20.92 7.14 -8.00
CA ARG A 273 -20.50 5.94 -7.24
C ARG A 273 -20.33 6.26 -5.75
N THR A 274 -21.42 6.19 -4.99
CA THR A 274 -21.53 6.60 -3.58
C THR A 274 -20.40 6.10 -2.66
N MET A 275 -19.97 4.85 -2.83
CA MET A 275 -18.86 4.26 -2.07
C MET A 275 -17.55 5.05 -2.20
N ILE A 276 -17.26 5.59 -3.38
CA ILE A 276 -16.06 6.37 -3.66
C ILE A 276 -16.30 7.84 -3.34
N THR A 277 -17.48 8.37 -3.71
CA THR A 277 -17.83 9.79 -3.56
C THR A 277 -17.62 10.31 -2.14
N SER A 278 -17.97 9.51 -1.12
CA SER A 278 -17.77 9.88 0.30
C SER A 278 -16.30 10.07 0.70
N LYS A 279 -15.35 9.50 -0.04
CA LYS A 279 -13.90 9.53 0.27
C LYS A 279 -13.14 10.58 -0.53
N ILE A 280 -13.76 11.14 -1.58
CA ILE A 280 -13.12 12.09 -2.49
C ILE A 280 -12.61 13.34 -1.77
N PRO A 281 -13.39 14.04 -0.92
CA PRO A 281 -12.96 15.32 -0.37
C PRO A 281 -11.68 15.21 0.47
N ALA A 282 -11.64 14.22 1.37
CA ALA A 282 -10.47 13.96 2.20
C ALA A 282 -9.26 13.55 1.34
N THR A 283 -9.47 12.66 0.37
CA THR A 283 -8.37 12.15 -0.48
C THR A 283 -7.78 13.25 -1.37
N LYS A 284 -8.59 14.09 -2.01
CA LYS A 284 -8.11 15.21 -2.82
C LYS A 284 -7.27 16.19 -2.00
N ARG A 285 -7.74 16.52 -0.78
CA ARG A 285 -6.97 17.34 0.17
C ARG A 285 -5.60 16.75 0.48
N SER A 286 -5.50 15.44 0.71
CA SER A 286 -4.21 14.77 0.94
C SER A 286 -3.27 14.91 -0.26
N MET A 287 -3.79 14.76 -1.49
CA MET A 287 -3.00 14.90 -2.72
C MET A 287 -2.51 16.34 -2.95
N GLU A 288 -3.36 17.34 -2.68
CA GLU A 288 -3.00 18.76 -2.78
C GLU A 288 -1.90 19.13 -1.79
N ARG A 289 -2.04 18.67 -0.54
CA ARG A 289 -1.00 18.85 0.50
C ARG A 289 0.31 18.20 0.07
N PHE A 290 0.27 17.00 -0.48
CA PHE A 290 1.45 16.33 -1.01
C PHE A 290 2.16 17.17 -2.08
N LEU A 291 1.43 17.72 -3.06
CA LEU A 291 2.02 18.61 -4.07
C LEU A 291 2.65 19.86 -3.44
N PHE A 292 2.00 20.46 -2.45
CA PHE A 292 2.54 21.63 -1.74
C PHE A 292 3.83 21.31 -0.99
N HIS A 293 3.87 20.19 -0.27
CA HIS A 293 5.07 19.74 0.45
C HIS A 293 6.22 19.39 -0.51
N VAL A 294 5.93 18.76 -1.66
CA VAL A 294 6.94 18.49 -2.70
C VAL A 294 7.52 19.80 -3.26
N LYS A 295 6.69 20.80 -3.53
CA LYS A 295 7.16 22.14 -3.93
C LYS A 295 8.08 22.74 -2.86
N GLY A 296 7.64 22.73 -1.60
CA GLY A 296 8.43 23.25 -0.48
C GLY A 296 9.79 22.56 -0.34
N LEU A 297 9.83 21.22 -0.49
CA LEU A 297 11.06 20.44 -0.46
C LEU A 297 12.04 20.86 -1.56
N LEU A 298 11.55 21.08 -2.78
CA LEU A 298 12.40 21.45 -3.92
C LEU A 298 12.86 22.90 -3.89
N HIS A 299 12.01 23.83 -3.42
CA HIS A 299 12.37 25.24 -3.28
C HIS A 299 13.34 25.50 -2.13
N SER A 300 13.20 24.79 -1.00
CA SER A 300 14.09 24.94 0.14
C SER A 300 15.49 24.33 -0.08
N THR A 301 15.68 23.60 -1.18
CA THR A 301 16.90 22.84 -1.44
C THR A 301 17.56 23.15 -2.79
N SER A 302 17.08 24.17 -3.51
CA SER A 302 17.54 24.45 -4.87
C SER A 302 18.92 25.11 -4.92
N ASN A 303 19.91 24.31 -5.33
CA ASN A 303 21.02 24.72 -6.21
C ASN A 303 20.70 24.40 -7.70
N GLY A 304 19.43 24.47 -8.13
CA GLY A 304 19.06 24.47 -9.56
C GLY A 304 18.41 23.20 -10.16
N CYS A 305 17.83 22.29 -9.38
CA CYS A 305 16.97 21.25 -9.99
C CYS A 305 15.63 21.87 -10.44
N ALA A 306 15.44 22.01 -11.75
CA ALA A 306 14.20 22.47 -12.36
C ALA A 306 13.03 21.53 -12.01
N PHE A 307 12.13 22.01 -11.15
CA PHE A 307 10.87 21.34 -10.85
C PHE A 307 9.90 21.50 -12.03
N TRP A 308 9.66 20.42 -12.77
CA TRP A 308 8.65 20.41 -13.83
C TRP A 308 7.32 19.86 -13.28
N MET A 309 6.40 20.76 -12.93
CA MET A 309 5.01 20.41 -12.60
C MET A 309 4.18 20.44 -13.88
N GLY A 310 4.05 19.29 -14.54
CA GLY A 310 3.22 19.18 -15.74
C GLY A 310 1.76 19.57 -15.47
N ASN A 311 1.13 20.25 -16.42
CA ASN A 311 -0.29 20.62 -16.36
C ASN A 311 -1.17 19.36 -16.30
N LEU A 312 -2.11 19.35 -15.35
CA LEU A 312 -3.06 18.25 -15.18
C LEU A 312 -4.16 18.36 -16.23
N LYS A 313 -3.99 17.71 -17.39
CA LYS A 313 -5.10 17.48 -18.34
C LYS A 313 -6.04 16.42 -17.75
N HIS A 314 -7.35 16.60 -17.91
CA HIS A 314 -8.34 15.61 -17.51
C HIS A 314 -8.19 14.37 -18.40
N LYS A 315 -7.82 13.24 -17.80
CA LYS A 315 -7.58 11.98 -18.49
C LYS A 315 -8.30 10.84 -17.79
N ASP A 316 -8.81 9.90 -18.58
CA ASP A 316 -9.32 8.62 -18.07
C ASP A 316 -8.17 7.70 -17.59
N LEU A 317 -8.53 6.56 -16.99
CA LEU A 317 -7.55 5.55 -16.56
C LEU A 317 -6.67 4.99 -17.69
N MET A 318 -7.11 5.10 -18.95
CA MET A 318 -6.41 4.67 -20.15
C MET A 318 -5.52 5.77 -20.75
N GLY A 319 -5.53 6.97 -20.16
CA GLY A 319 -4.69 8.11 -20.56
C GLY A 319 -5.27 8.96 -21.69
N GLN A 320 -6.51 8.69 -22.13
CA GLN A 320 -7.22 9.48 -23.13
C GLN A 320 -7.71 10.79 -22.50
N VAL A 321 -7.61 11.90 -23.23
CA VAL A 321 -8.06 13.21 -22.74
C VAL A 321 -9.59 13.24 -22.76
N VAL A 322 -10.21 13.50 -21.61
CA VAL A 322 -11.66 13.57 -21.46
C VAL A 322 -12.07 15.03 -21.26
N SER A 323 -13.06 15.51 -22.02
CA SER A 323 -13.59 16.87 -21.82
C SER A 323 -14.07 17.04 -20.37
N SER A 324 -13.58 18.07 -19.69
CA SER A 324 -13.87 18.35 -18.29
C SER A 324 -15.30 18.90 -18.06
N GLN A 325 -16.13 19.01 -19.10
CA GLN A 325 -17.40 19.74 -19.06
C GLN A 325 -18.64 19.01 -19.61
N VAL A 326 -18.60 17.73 -19.98
CA VAL A 326 -19.82 17.06 -20.46
C VAL A 326 -20.55 16.38 -19.30
N TYR A 327 -21.49 17.12 -18.70
CA TYR A 327 -22.62 16.49 -18.02
C TYR A 327 -23.56 15.98 -19.11
N ASN A 328 -23.64 14.66 -19.34
CA ASN A 328 -24.82 14.10 -19.98
C ASN A 328 -25.96 14.22 -18.97
N ASN A 329 -26.62 15.38 -18.97
CA ASN A 329 -28.04 15.40 -18.68
C ASN A 329 -28.71 14.94 -19.97
N ASP A 330 -29.26 13.74 -19.94
CA ASP A 330 -30.26 13.34 -20.92
C ASP A 330 -31.46 14.27 -20.73
N ASP A 331 -31.53 15.31 -21.55
CA ASP A 331 -32.75 16.00 -21.91
C ASP A 331 -32.54 16.52 -23.34
N GLU A 332 -33.39 16.06 -24.24
CA GLU A 332 -33.49 16.52 -25.63
C GLU A 332 -33.72 18.04 -25.64
N ASP A 333 -32.83 18.82 -26.26
CA ASP A 333 -33.25 19.72 -27.34
C ASP A 333 -32.08 20.39 -28.08
N SER A 334 -32.37 20.69 -29.34
CA SER A 334 -31.46 21.09 -30.40
C SER A 334 -31.02 22.57 -30.31
N ASN A 335 -29.73 22.88 -30.52
CA ASN A 335 -29.27 23.78 -31.60
C ASN A 335 -27.77 24.09 -31.59
N ASN A 336 -27.22 24.13 -32.80
CA ASN A 336 -25.90 24.63 -33.22
C ASN A 336 -25.51 25.99 -32.61
N GLN A 337 -24.23 26.15 -32.28
CA GLN A 337 -23.34 27.09 -32.98
C GLN A 337 -21.88 26.86 -32.61
N GLY A 338 -21.03 26.79 -33.63
CA GLY A 338 -19.59 26.68 -33.49
C GLY A 338 -18.99 28.00 -33.04
N ASP A 339 -17.90 27.91 -32.28
CA ASP A 339 -17.00 29.02 -32.09
C ASP A 339 -15.57 28.54 -32.35
N ALA A 340 -14.96 29.19 -33.33
CA ALA A 340 -13.59 28.99 -33.75
C ALA A 340 -12.77 30.08 -33.06
N ASP A 341 -11.98 29.71 -32.05
CA ASP A 341 -11.06 30.65 -31.43
C ASP A 341 -9.73 30.72 -32.19
N GLN A 342 -9.48 31.95 -32.64
CA GLN A 342 -8.37 32.44 -33.44
C GLN A 342 -7.04 32.38 -32.68
N GLU A 343 -5.97 32.12 -33.44
CA GLU A 343 -4.59 32.39 -33.04
C GLU A 343 -4.33 33.90 -33.08
N ASP A 344 -3.84 34.45 -31.96
CA ASP A 344 -3.47 35.86 -31.81
C ASP A 344 -2.05 36.11 -32.37
N PRO A 345 -1.79 37.18 -33.15
CA PRO A 345 -0.52 37.42 -33.79
C PRO A 345 0.39 38.29 -32.89
N THR A 346 1.66 37.91 -32.77
CA THR A 346 2.71 38.83 -32.29
C THR A 346 3.84 38.87 -33.29
N GLY A 347 3.87 39.95 -34.08
CA GLY A 347 4.90 40.23 -35.07
C GLY A 347 5.04 41.74 -35.25
N SER A 348 5.93 42.31 -34.45
CA SER A 348 6.40 43.70 -34.45
C SER A 348 6.85 44.20 -35.83
N HIS A 349 6.39 45.39 -36.24
CA HIS A 349 7.19 46.60 -36.46
C HIS A 349 6.40 47.62 -37.30
N ASN A 350 6.26 48.84 -36.80
CA ASN A 350 5.92 49.99 -37.63
C ASN A 350 6.81 51.16 -37.23
N LEU A 351 7.58 51.66 -38.20
CA LEU A 351 8.40 52.87 -38.28
C LEU A 351 9.20 52.66 -39.58
N GLY A 352 9.01 53.33 -40.69
CA GLY A 352 8.18 54.45 -41.09
C GLY A 352 8.77 54.97 -42.41
N VAL A 353 7.90 55.53 -43.26
CA VAL A 353 8.20 56.67 -44.14
C VAL A 353 9.07 56.41 -45.40
N ASN A 354 8.33 56.33 -46.51
CA ASN A 354 8.45 57.12 -47.75
C ASN A 354 9.32 56.70 -48.95
N ASP A 355 8.57 56.69 -50.07
CA ASP A 355 8.81 57.28 -51.39
C ASP A 355 9.64 56.53 -52.45
N ALA A 356 8.95 56.30 -53.59
CA ALA A 356 9.33 56.36 -55.01
C ALA A 356 10.82 56.21 -55.36
N ASP A 357 11.25 55.34 -56.27
CA ASP A 357 10.74 54.96 -57.60
C ASP A 357 11.16 53.50 -57.94
#